data_AF-A0A969HPC7-F1
#
_entry.id   AF-A0A969HPC7-F1
#
_cell.length_a   1.000
_cell.length_b   1.000
_cell.length_c   1.000
_cell.angle_alpha   90.00
_cell.angle_beta   90.00
_cell.angle_gamma   90.00
#
_symmetry.space_group_name_H-M   'P 1'
#
loop_
_entity.id
_entity.type
_entity.pdbx_description
1 polymer ?
#
loop_
_entity_poly.entity_id
_entity_poly.type
_entity_poly.pdbx_seq_one_letter_code
_entity_poly.pdbx_strand_id
1 'polypeptide(L)' 'MVVKALYNKTTLYIGINARLQWRYAPLSDLYVVYNDNYFTSHFAPRFRSINLKLTYWLNI' A
#
# COMPACT_ATOMS: atom_id res chain seq x y z
N MET A 1 -1.87 -7.79 8.25
CA MET A 1 -1.14 -6.80 7.44
C MET A 1 -0.23 -7.56 6.49
N VAL A 2 -0.18 -7.19 5.20
CA VAL A 2 0.63 -7.87 4.17
C VAL A 2 1.57 -6.86 3.54
N VAL A 3 2.87 -7.14 3.49
CA VAL A 3 3.86 -6.31 2.81
C VAL A 3 4.56 -7.15 1.76
N LYS A 4 4.68 -6.62 0.54
CA LYS A 4 5.38 -7.24 -0.59
C LYS A 4 6.46 -6.29 -1.07
N ALA A 5 7.70 -6.76 -1.08
CA ALA A 5 8.81 -6.08 -1.71
C ALA A 5 9.14 -6.79 -3.03
N LEU A 6 9.35 -6.00 -4.09
CA LEU A 6 9.75 -6.44 -5.40
C LEU A 6 11.09 -5.77 -5.74
N TYR A 7 12.08 -6.56 -6.10
CA TYR A 7 13.36 -6.07 -6.58
C TYR A 7 13.56 -6.51 -8.02
N ASN A 8 13.88 -5.57 -8.91
CA ASN A 8 14.26 -5.86 -10.28
C ASN A 8 15.69 -5.40 -10.55
N LYS A 9 16.54 -6.38 -10.83
CA LYS A 9 17.99 -6.19 -11.05
C LYS A 9 18.30 -5.49 -12.38
N THR A 10 17.48 -5.68 -13.41
CA THR A 10 17.76 -5.20 -14.77
C THR A 10 17.45 -3.71 -14.94
N THR A 11 16.39 -3.26 -14.29
CA THR A 11 15.90 -1.88 -14.36
C THR A 11 16.17 -1.10 -13.08
N LEU A 12 16.83 -1.72 -12.09
CA LEU A 12 17.27 -1.06 -10.87
C LEU A 12 16.10 -0.34 -10.16
N TYR A 13 14.99 -1.06 -10.01
CA TYR A 13 13.82 -0.59 -9.25
C TYR A 13 13.55 -1.48 -8.05
N ILE A 14 13.12 -0.83 -6.96
CA ILE A 14 12.55 -1.47 -5.78
C ILE A 14 11.10 -0.99 -5.65
N GLY A 15 10.16 -1.92 -5.68
CA GLY A 15 8.73 -1.65 -5.47
C GLY A 15 8.27 -2.23 -4.15
N ILE A 16 7.70 -1.42 -3.26
CA ILE A 16 7.14 -1.82 -1.98
C ILE A 16 5.62 -1.65 -2.05
N ASN A 17 4.89 -2.71 -1.71
CA ASN A 17 3.44 -2.73 -1.64
C ASN A 17 3.03 -3.20 -0.25
N ALA A 18 2.54 -2.29 0.59
CA ALA A 18 1.97 -2.62 1.88
C ALA A 18 0.45 -2.53 1.83
N ARG A 19 -0.23 -3.53 2.40
CA ARG A 19 -1.68 -3.63 2.48
C ARG A 19 -2.08 -3.91 3.92
N LEU A 20 -2.85 -2.99 4.49
CA LEU A 20 -3.47 -3.13 5.79
C LEU A 20 -4.98 -3.30 5.62
N GLN A 21 -5.50 -4.37 6.19
CA GLN A 21 -6.92 -4.63 6.33
C GLN A 21 -7.20 -4.66 7.83
N TRP A 22 -8.02 -3.72 8.32
CA TRP A 22 -8.40 -3.65 9.71
C TRP A 22 -9.92 -3.73 9.82
N ARG A 23 -10.42 -4.75 10.54
CA ARG A 23 -11.83 -4.89 10.88
C ARG A 23 -12.04 -4.34 12.27
N TYR A 24 -12.81 -3.26 12.40
CA TYR A 24 -13.12 -2.67 13.72
C TYR A 24 -14.54 -2.98 14.20
N ALA A 25 -15.46 -3.25 13.26
CA ALA A 25 -16.82 -3.71 13.55
C ALA A 25 -17.22 -4.77 12.51
N PRO A 26 -18.19 -5.66 12.79
CA PRO A 26 -18.58 -6.75 11.89
C PRO A 26 -19.00 -6.29 10.48
N LEU A 27 -19.43 -5.04 10.34
CA LEU A 27 -19.86 -4.44 9.07
C LEU A 27 -18.94 -3.32 8.59
N SER A 28 -17.83 -3.08 9.29
CA SER A 28 -16.97 -1.95 8.98
C SER A 28 -15.51 -2.33 8.89
N ASP A 29 -14.96 -2.08 7.70
CA ASP A 29 -13.61 -2.43 7.30
C ASP A 29 -12.85 -1.15 6.91
N LEU A 30 -11.63 -1.00 7.44
CA LEU A 30 -10.65 -0.05 6.95
C LEU A 30 -9.65 -0.78 6.06
N TYR A 31 -9.48 -0.27 4.84
CA TYR A 31 -8.55 -0.78 3.86
C TYR A 31 -7.55 0.29 3.46
N VAL A 32 -6.27 0.04 3.73
CA VAL A 32 -5.18 0.94 3.35
C VAL A 32 -4.22 0.17 2.45
N VAL A 33 -3.98 0.68 1.26
CA VAL A 33 -2.97 0.17 0.33
C VAL A 33 -1.95 1.26 0.08
N TYR A 34 -0.74 0.99 0.49
CA TYR A 34 0.42 1.83 0.24
C TYR A 34 1.25 1.18 -0.87
N ASN A 35 1.48 1.93 -1.94
CA ASN A 35 2.34 1.54 -3.04
C ASN A 35 3.46 2.57 -3.16
N ASP A 36 4.69 2.08 -3.19
CA ASP A 36 5.88 2.90 -3.28
C ASP A 36 6.85 2.27 -4.27
N ASN A 37 7.44 3.08 -5.14
CA ASN A 37 8.39 2.66 -6.14
C ASN A 37 9.60 3.59 -6.12
N TYR A 38 10.75 3.03 -5.74
CA TYR A 38 12.04 3.70 -5.68
C TYR A 38 12.92 3.31 -6.85
N PHE A 39 13.62 4.30 -7.42
CA PHE A 39 14.75 4.06 -8.31
C PHE A 39 16.00 3.80 -7.48
N THR A 40 16.70 2.69 -7.72
CA THR A 40 17.88 2.34 -6.92
C THR A 40 19.13 3.13 -7.31
N SER A 41 19.13 3.87 -8.43
CA SER A 41 20.32 4.63 -8.85
C SER A 41 20.49 5.97 -8.11
N HIS A 42 19.40 6.60 -7.65
CA HIS A 42 19.43 7.94 -7.02
C HIS A 42 18.67 8.02 -5.69
N PHE A 43 18.17 6.89 -5.15
CA PHE A 43 17.26 6.87 -4.00
C PHE A 43 16.07 7.84 -4.13
N ALA A 44 15.75 8.24 -5.37
CA ALA A 44 14.68 9.17 -5.66
C ALA A 44 13.35 8.41 -5.71
N PRO A 45 12.33 8.83 -4.94
CA PRO A 45 11.00 8.21 -4.98
C PRO A 45 10.36 8.53 -6.35
N ARG A 46 10.12 7.50 -7.16
CA ARG A 46 9.57 7.65 -8.52
C ARG A 46 8.05 7.80 -8.47
N PHE A 47 7.39 6.92 -7.73
CA PHE A 47 5.93 6.94 -7.58
C PHE A 47 5.56 6.51 -6.17
N ARG A 48 4.79 7.35 -5.49
CA ARG A 48 4.17 7.08 -4.20
C ARG A 48 2.67 7.21 -4.39
N SER A 49 1.93 6.15 -4.08
CA SER A 49 0.48 6.15 -4.13
C SER A 49 -0.08 5.53 -2.86
N ILE A 50 -1.01 6.25 -2.24
CA ILE A 50 -1.71 5.80 -1.04
C ILE A 50 -3.18 5.72 -1.42
N ASN A 51 -3.75 4.53 -1.32
CA ASN A 51 -5.16 4.29 -1.55
C ASN A 51 -5.81 3.92 -0.21
N LEU A 52 -6.75 4.75 0.22
CA LEU A 52 -7.52 4.54 1.43
C LEU A 52 -8.98 4.31 1.07
N LYS A 53 -9.54 3.23 1.57
CA LYS A 53 -10.97 2.91 1.47
C LYS A 53 -11.49 2.60 2.86
N LEU A 54 -12.51 3.34 3.26
CA LEU A 54 -13.20 3.13 4.53
C LEU A 54 -14.64 2.71 4.21
N THR A 55 -15.06 1.60 4.79
CA THR A 55 -16.45 1.14 4.78
C THR A 55 -16.98 1.30 6.20
N TYR A 56 -17.96 2.18 6.38
CA TYR A 56 -18.67 2.36 7.63
C TYR A 56 -20.16 2.08 7.38
N TRP A 57 -20.75 1.19 8.16
CA TRP A 57 -22.20 0.96 8.16
C TRP A 57 -22.86 1.84 9.23
N LEU A 58 -23.47 2.95 8.79
CA LEU A 58 -24.39 3.74 9.62
C LEU A 58 -25.74 3.01 9.62
N ASN A 59 -26.04 2.31 10.71
CA ASN A 59 -27.43 1.94 10.99
C ASN A 59 -28.09 3.18 11.61
N ILE A 60 -28.92 3.88 10.83
CA ILE A 60 -29.75 5.00 11.29
C ILE A 60 -31.22 4.64 11.12
#